data_AF-A0A537N1E6-F1
#
_entry.id   AF-A0A537N1E6-F1
#
_cell.length_a   1.000
_cell.length_b   1.000
_cell.length_c   1.000
_cell.angle_alpha   90.00
_cell.angle_beta   90.00
_cell.angle_gamma   90.00
#
_symmetry.space_group_name_H-M   'P 1'
#
loop_
_entity.id
_entity.type
_entity.pdbx_description
1 polymer ?
#
loop_
_entity_poly.entity_id
_entity_poly.type
_entity_poly.pdbx_seq_one_letter_code
_entity_poly.pdbx_strand_id
1 'polypeptide(L)'
;DLDRVRGVFSRPEHKLAGESYVGRVLVLDAAKGGVATAWMLHEMKASGVVPAALVLNAVNPIMVQGAALAEFSMISGFDLDITQAIPNGAMVEVDPTAPRPFIRII
;
A
#
# COMPACT_ATOMS: atom_id res chain seq x y z
N ASP A 1 10.35 -6.37 0.42
CA ASP A 1 9.41 -7.47 0.12
C ASP A 1 8.87 -7.42 -1.31
N LEU A 2 8.83 -6.25 -1.94
CA LEU A 2 8.38 -6.10 -3.31
C LEU A 2 9.53 -6.23 -4.31
N ASP A 3 9.34 -7.01 -5.38
CA ASP A 3 10.11 -6.92 -6.62
C ASP A 3 9.56 -5.75 -7.45
N ARG A 4 10.37 -4.70 -7.61
CA ARG A 4 9.98 -3.44 -8.26
C ARG A 4 10.13 -3.46 -9.77
N VAL A 5 10.66 -4.55 -10.32
CA VAL A 5 10.78 -4.78 -11.75
C VAL A 5 9.66 -5.72 -12.21
N ARG A 6 9.45 -6.83 -11.50
CA ARG A 6 8.43 -7.82 -11.85
C ARG A 6 7.04 -7.50 -11.34
N GLY A 7 6.92 -6.62 -10.33
CA GLY A 7 5.62 -6.25 -9.78
C GLY A 7 5.01 -7.30 -8.86
N VAL A 8 5.82 -8.15 -8.23
CA VAL A 8 5.37 -9.25 -7.35
C VAL A 8 6.01 -9.20 -5.97
N PHE A 9 5.42 -9.86 -4.98
CA PHE A 9 6.09 -10.11 -3.70
C PHE A 9 7.23 -11.13 -3.90
N SER A 10 8.47 -10.74 -3.61
CA SER A 10 9.67 -11.57 -3.86
C SER A 10 10.12 -12.41 -2.70
N ARG A 11 9.75 -12.04 -1.47
CA ARG A 11 10.19 -12.75 -0.26
C ARG A 11 9.41 -14.07 -0.15
N PRO A 12 10.06 -15.25 -0.18
CA PRO A 12 9.38 -16.55 -0.12
C PRO A 12 8.57 -16.75 1.17
N GLU A 13 9.00 -16.16 2.28
CA GLU A 13 8.31 -16.29 3.57
C GLU A 13 7.10 -15.34 3.69
N HIS A 14 6.88 -14.45 2.71
CA HIS A 14 5.74 -13.55 2.73
C HIS A 14 4.47 -14.30 2.33
N LYS A 15 3.35 -14.06 3.03
CA LYS A 15 2.06 -14.71 2.78
C LYS A 15 1.57 -14.57 1.33
N LEU A 16 1.97 -13.49 0.66
CA LEU A 16 1.61 -13.17 -0.73
C LEU A 16 2.75 -13.45 -1.73
N ALA A 17 3.76 -14.25 -1.38
CA ALA A 17 4.90 -14.53 -2.26
C ALA A 17 4.44 -14.97 -3.67
N GLY A 18 4.99 -14.34 -4.71
CA GLY A 18 4.64 -14.60 -6.11
C GLY A 18 3.39 -13.87 -6.62
N GLU A 19 2.55 -13.30 -5.75
CA GLU A 19 1.39 -12.52 -6.16
C GLU A 19 1.79 -11.15 -6.70
N SER A 20 1.10 -10.72 -7.75
CA SER A 20 1.25 -9.36 -8.28
C SER A 20 0.57 -8.34 -7.38
N TYR A 21 1.24 -7.22 -7.15
CA TYR A 21 0.67 -6.06 -6.47
C TYR A 21 0.32 -4.92 -7.43
N VAL A 22 0.71 -5.01 -8.71
CA VAL A 22 0.55 -3.91 -9.67
C VAL A 22 -0.93 -3.61 -9.88
N GLY A 23 -1.32 -2.36 -9.68
CA GLY A 23 -2.71 -1.92 -9.80
C GLY A 23 -3.66 -2.49 -8.72
N ARG A 24 -3.14 -3.19 -7.69
CA ARG A 24 -3.94 -3.69 -6.57
C ARG A 24 -3.87 -2.75 -5.37
N VAL A 25 -4.89 -2.77 -4.53
CA VAL A 25 -4.85 -2.11 -3.22
C VAL A 25 -4.12 -3.03 -2.25
N LEU A 26 -3.02 -2.57 -1.67
CA LEU A 26 -2.28 -3.31 -0.66
C LEU A 26 -2.81 -2.96 0.72
N VAL A 27 -3.49 -3.91 1.35
CA VAL A 27 -3.95 -3.84 2.74
C VAL A 27 -2.98 -4.62 3.61
N LEU A 28 -2.19 -3.92 4.42
CA LEU A 28 -1.11 -4.52 5.23
C LEU A 28 -1.17 -3.96 6.66
N ASP A 29 -0.57 -4.66 7.61
CA ASP A 29 -0.55 -4.22 9.00
C ASP A 29 0.37 -3.00 9.18
N ALA A 30 1.63 -3.18 8.82
CA ALA A 30 2.63 -2.12 8.79
C ALA A 30 3.60 -2.34 7.64
N ALA A 31 4.25 -1.27 7.21
CA ALA A 31 5.41 -1.34 6.33
C ALA A 31 6.62 -0.71 7.01
N LYS A 32 7.81 -1.24 6.72
CA LYS A 32 9.06 -0.64 7.19
C LYS A 32 9.21 0.73 6.55
N GLY A 33 9.02 1.77 7.35
CA GLY A 33 9.15 3.15 6.90
C GLY A 33 10.53 3.71 7.19
N GLY A 34 11.23 4.09 6.13
CA GLY A 34 12.50 4.82 6.20
C GLY A 34 12.71 5.59 4.89
N VAL A 35 13.81 6.35 4.80
CA VAL A 35 14.10 7.18 3.62
C VAL A 35 14.12 6.35 2.34
N ALA A 36 14.66 5.12 2.40
CA ALA A 36 14.66 4.19 1.27
C ALA A 36 13.24 3.85 0.78
N THR A 37 12.26 3.71 1.69
CA THR A 37 10.86 3.41 1.33
C THR A 37 10.19 4.60 0.64
N ALA A 38 10.52 5.82 1.04
CA ALA A 38 10.00 7.02 0.38
C ALA A 38 10.47 7.11 -1.08
N TRP A 39 11.77 6.93 -1.31
CA TRP A 39 12.33 6.87 -2.67
C TRP A 39 11.79 5.69 -3.47
N MET A 40 11.58 4.55 -2.80
CA MET A 40 10.99 3.37 -3.42
C MET A 40 9.60 3.67 -4.00
N LEU A 41 8.72 4.35 -3.27
CA LEU A 41 7.37 4.71 -3.76
C LEU A 41 7.45 5.64 -4.98
N HIS A 42 8.35 6.61 -4.94
CA HIS A 42 8.58 7.52 -6.07
C HIS A 42 9.07 6.78 -7.32
N GLU A 43 10.07 5.90 -7.19
CA GLU A 43 10.58 5.09 -8.30
C GLU A 43 9.51 4.13 -8.86
N MET A 44 8.72 3.49 -7.98
CA MET A 44 7.64 2.60 -8.40
C MET A 44 6.56 3.36 -9.18
N LYS A 45 6.20 4.57 -8.74
CA LYS A 45 5.27 5.43 -9.47
C LYS A 45 5.82 5.77 -10.87
N ALA A 46 7.09 6.15 -10.95
CA ALA A 46 7.74 6.51 -12.21
C ALA A 46 7.85 5.33 -13.20
N SER A 47 8.03 4.10 -12.69
CA SER A 47 8.12 2.90 -13.53
C SER A 47 6.75 2.32 -13.94
N GLY A 48 5.66 2.76 -13.30
CA GLY A 48 4.33 2.19 -13.48
C GLY A 48 4.13 0.82 -12.80
N VAL A 49 5.19 0.26 -12.21
CA VAL A 49 5.14 -0.99 -11.42
C VAL A 49 4.81 -0.63 -9.98
N VAL A 50 3.55 -0.28 -9.73
CA VAL A 50 3.09 0.31 -8.47
C VAL A 50 1.71 -0.27 -8.10
N PRO A 51 1.41 -0.47 -6.80
CA PRO A 51 0.04 -0.70 -6.38
C PRO A 51 -0.86 0.49 -6.69
N ALA A 52 -2.18 0.28 -6.65
CA ALA A 52 -3.15 1.37 -6.83
C ALA A 52 -3.22 2.26 -5.58
N ALA A 53 -3.15 1.66 -4.39
CA ALA A 53 -3.14 2.37 -3.12
C ALA A 53 -2.48 1.50 -2.02
N LEU A 54 -2.06 2.15 -0.94
CA LEU A 54 -1.55 1.51 0.26
C LEU A 54 -2.44 1.83 1.46
N VAL A 55 -2.88 0.78 2.16
CA VAL A 55 -3.79 0.85 3.29
C VAL A 55 -3.11 0.16 4.47
N LEU A 56 -2.87 0.91 5.55
CA LEU A 56 -2.05 0.45 6.66
C LEU A 56 -2.73 0.69 8.01
N ASN A 57 -2.59 -0.25 8.95
CA ASN A 57 -2.95 0.00 10.35
C ASN A 57 -2.00 1.05 10.95
N ALA A 58 -0.69 0.86 10.75
CA ALA A 58 0.34 1.73 11.29
C ALA A 58 1.25 2.31 10.20
N VAL A 59 1.47 3.63 10.25
CA VAL A 59 2.39 4.37 9.39
C VAL A 59 3.33 5.23 10.23
N ASN A 60 4.46 5.60 9.65
CA ASN A 60 5.34 6.62 10.23
C ASN A 60 5.43 7.85 9.33
N PRO A 61 5.83 9.02 9.87
CA PRO A 61 5.86 10.27 9.10
C PRO A 61 6.74 10.21 7.84
N ILE A 62 7.80 9.41 7.84
CA ILE A 62 8.69 9.27 6.67
C ILE A 62 7.95 8.61 5.51
N MET A 63 7.11 7.60 5.76
CA MET A 63 6.28 7.02 4.70
C MET A 63 5.21 7.98 4.20
N VAL A 64 4.58 8.75 5.11
CA VAL A 64 3.58 9.76 4.72
C VAL A 64 4.21 10.80 3.78
N GLN A 65 5.40 11.29 4.12
CA GLN A 65 6.15 12.21 3.25
C GLN A 65 6.53 11.56 1.92
N GLY A 66 6.95 10.29 1.93
CA GLY A 66 7.27 9.55 0.72
C GLY A 66 6.07 9.32 -0.20
N ALA A 67 4.92 8.97 0.36
CA ALA A 67 3.68 8.81 -0.40
C ALA A 67 3.22 10.15 -1.01
N ALA A 68 3.30 11.24 -0.24
CA ALA A 68 2.99 12.58 -0.73
C ALA A 68 3.93 13.01 -1.87
N LEU A 69 5.24 12.80 -1.71
CA LEU A 69 6.24 13.10 -2.75
C LEU A 69 6.02 12.28 -4.03
N ALA A 70 5.57 11.05 -3.90
CA ALA A 70 5.31 10.14 -5.01
C ALA A 70 3.92 10.32 -5.65
N GLU A 71 3.10 11.27 -5.17
CA GLU A 71 1.69 11.39 -5.56
C GLU A 71 0.97 10.03 -5.51
N PHE A 72 1.20 9.32 -4.41
CA PHE A 72 0.76 7.95 -4.21
C PHE A 72 -0.32 7.88 -3.12
N SER A 73 -1.44 7.24 -3.46
CA SER A 73 -2.60 7.14 -2.58
C SER A 73 -2.31 6.24 -1.39
N MET A 74 -2.44 6.80 -0.19
CA MET A 74 -2.28 6.08 1.07
C MET A 74 -3.32 6.51 2.09
N ILE A 75 -3.89 5.55 2.83
CA ILE A 75 -4.77 5.81 3.98
C ILE A 75 -4.37 4.96 5.18
N SER A 76 -4.58 5.50 6.38
CA SER A 76 -4.26 4.84 7.65
C SER A 76 -5.08 5.44 8.80
N GLY A 77 -4.98 4.87 10.00
CA GLY A 77 -5.64 5.40 11.21
C GLY A 77 -7.04 4.85 11.43
N PHE A 78 -7.21 3.55 11.22
CA PHE A 78 -8.46 2.84 11.44
C PHE A 78 -8.69 2.53 12.93
N ASP A 79 -9.94 2.54 13.36
CA ASP A 79 -10.35 2.13 14.72
C ASP A 79 -10.35 0.59 14.92
N LEU A 80 -10.00 -0.16 13.88
CA LEU A 80 -9.98 -1.62 13.82
C LEU A 80 -8.77 -2.13 13.02
N ASP A 81 -8.48 -3.42 13.11
CA ASP A 81 -7.47 -4.05 12.27
C ASP A 81 -7.98 -4.23 10.83
N ILE A 82 -7.47 -3.39 9.93
CA ILE A 82 -7.91 -3.37 8.53
C ILE A 82 -7.56 -4.67 7.78
N THR A 83 -6.54 -5.40 8.23
CA THR A 83 -6.13 -6.68 7.63
C THR A 83 -7.08 -7.82 7.93
N GLN A 84 -7.88 -7.69 9.00
CA GLN A 84 -8.96 -8.62 9.32
C GLN A 84 -10.30 -8.19 8.72
N ALA A 85 -10.52 -6.87 8.58
CA ALA A 85 -11.77 -6.34 8.04
C ALA A 85 -11.90 -6.52 6.52
N ILE A 86 -10.80 -6.53 5.78
CA ILE A 86 -10.79 -6.66 4.32
C ILE A 86 -10.11 -7.97 3.91
N PRO A 87 -10.88 -8.96 3.38
CA PRO A 87 -10.29 -10.22 2.95
C PRO A 87 -9.47 -10.02 1.67
N ASN A 88 -8.40 -10.80 1.52
CA ASN A 88 -7.61 -10.82 0.30
C ASN A 88 -8.48 -11.22 -0.91
N GLY A 89 -8.35 -10.51 -2.02
CA GLY A 89 -9.15 -10.71 -3.22
C GLY A 89 -10.49 -9.96 -3.23
N ALA A 90 -10.84 -9.24 -2.17
CA ALA A 90 -12.00 -8.34 -2.19
C ALA A 90 -11.84 -7.23 -3.23
N MET A 91 -12.94 -6.89 -3.90
CA MET A 91 -13.04 -5.65 -4.65
C MET A 91 -13.30 -4.51 -3.67
N VAL A 92 -12.54 -3.43 -3.78
CA VAL A 92 -12.62 -2.32 -2.84
C VAL A 92 -12.60 -0.98 -3.56
N GLU A 93 -13.25 0.00 -2.96
CA GLU A 93 -13.12 1.41 -3.28
C GLU A 93 -12.29 2.10 -2.21
N VAL A 94 -11.38 2.98 -2.62
CA VAL A 94 -10.54 3.80 -1.74
C VAL A 94 -10.67 5.25 -2.15
N ASP A 95 -11.06 6.11 -1.21
CA ASP A 95 -11.10 7.55 -1.41
C ASP A 95 -10.31 8.26 -0.29
N PRO A 96 -9.11 8.78 -0.59
CA PRO A 96 -8.31 9.55 0.37
C PRO A 96 -8.72 11.03 0.48
N THR A 97 -9.60 11.52 -0.41
CA THR A 97 -9.95 12.94 -0.55
C THR A 97 -11.32 13.31 0.00
N ALA A 98 -12.15 12.31 0.30
CA ALA A 98 -13.43 12.51 0.98
C ALA A 98 -13.26 13.28 2.31
N PRO A 99 -14.28 14.01 2.79
CA PRO A 99 -14.26 14.68 4.09
C PRO A 99 -13.87 13.75 5.25
N ARG A 100 -14.21 12.46 5.12
CA ARG A 100 -13.67 11.37 5.93
C ARG A 100 -13.09 10.33 4.96
N PRO A 101 -11.75 10.22 4.84
CA PRO A 101 -11.11 9.22 4.00
C PRO A 101 -11.59 7.81 4.34
N PHE A 102 -11.80 6.96 3.32
CA PHE A 102 -12.34 5.62 3.54
C PHE A 102 -11.78 4.57 2.58
N ILE A 103 -11.98 3.32 3.00
CA ILE A 103 -11.96 2.13 2.16
C ILE A 103 -13.23 1.32 2.45
N ARG A 104 -13.85 0.75 1.41
CA ARG A 104 -15.01 -0.14 1.55
C ARG A 104 -14.98 -1.27 0.53
N ILE A 105 -15.59 -2.40 0.89
CA ILE A 105 -15.81 -3.52 -0.03
C ILE A 105 -17.00 -3.19 -0.94
N ILE A 106 -16.89 -3.57 -2.22
CA ILE A 106 -17.96 -3.47 -3.23
C ILE A 106 -18.58 -4.84 -3.46
#